data_AF-D3YVF5-F1
#
_entry.id   AF-D3YVF5-F1
#
_cell.length_a   1.000
_cell.length_b   1.000
_cell.length_c   1.000
_cell.angle_alpha   90.00
_cell.angle_beta   90.00
_cell.angle_gamma   90.00
#
_symmetry.space_group_name_H-M   'P 1'
#
loop_
_entity.id
_entity.type
_entity.pdbx_description
1 polymer ?
#
loop_
_entity_poly.entity_id
_entity_poly.type
_entity_poly.pdbx_seq_one_letter_code
_entity_poly.pdbx_strand_id
1 'polypeptide(L)'
;MTSNNMEMNDNDKYKSPDSESLWNMDAEASAGKKFTIPKIRRTTEKVYLSSCYTNTREYGFIHGTLKQCRLDMSCDLQFTWQFGETKLVRNEYLEKQFAAKRSEMREGGRHSRELEEHFCFLALPQADVMDVYQNGLSVGTSPLRILG
;
A
#
# COMPACT_ATOMS: atom_id res chain seq x y z
N MET A 1 -41.73 -49.66 9.06
CA MET A 1 -42.33 -50.69 8.19
C MET A 1 -42.08 -50.26 6.74
N THR A 2 -41.64 -51.17 5.88
CA THR A 2 -41.17 -50.89 4.51
C THR A 2 -41.42 -52.11 3.63
N SER A 3 -42.27 -51.94 2.60
CA SER A 3 -42.38 -52.67 1.33
C SER A 3 -43.35 -51.83 0.48
N ASN A 4 -43.04 -51.36 -0.73
CA ASN A 4 -42.67 -52.05 -1.98
C ASN A 4 -43.82 -52.86 -2.60
N ASN A 5 -44.38 -52.35 -3.71
CA ASN A 5 -44.49 -52.99 -5.04
C ASN A 5 -45.51 -52.20 -5.93
N MET A 6 -45.60 -52.32 -7.26
CA MET A 6 -44.62 -52.37 -8.38
C MET A 6 -45.42 -52.60 -9.68
N GLU A 7 -45.19 -51.79 -10.74
CA GLU A 7 -45.63 -52.03 -12.15
C GLU A 7 -47.16 -52.09 -12.42
N MET A 8 -47.73 -52.06 -13.64
CA MET A 8 -47.32 -51.99 -15.08
C MET A 8 -48.55 -51.46 -15.93
N ASN A 9 -48.57 -51.14 -17.24
CA ASN A 9 -47.58 -51.07 -18.34
C ASN A 9 -48.06 -50.14 -19.52
N ASP A 10 -47.15 -49.86 -20.48
CA ASP A 10 -47.27 -49.63 -21.95
C ASP A 10 -48.45 -48.91 -22.68
N ASN A 11 -48.04 -47.97 -23.57
CA ASN A 11 -48.37 -47.75 -25.02
C ASN A 11 -49.83 -47.88 -25.56
N ASP A 12 -50.30 -47.05 -26.51
CA ASP A 12 -49.84 -47.03 -27.92
C ASP A 12 -50.48 -45.88 -28.78
N LYS A 13 -49.94 -45.63 -30.00
CA LYS A 13 -50.50 -44.85 -31.15
C LYS A 13 -50.72 -43.32 -31.01
N TYR A 14 -50.61 -42.48 -32.07
CA TYR A 14 -50.42 -42.67 -33.53
C TYR A 14 -49.29 -41.77 -34.09
N LYS A 15 -48.92 -41.96 -35.37
CA LYS A 15 -47.88 -41.20 -36.12
C LYS A 15 -48.41 -40.65 -37.46
N SER A 16 -47.77 -39.56 -37.95
CA SER A 16 -47.78 -39.09 -39.36
C SER A 16 -49.14 -38.59 -39.91
N PRO A 17 -49.20 -37.82 -41.04
CA PRO A 17 -48.19 -37.67 -42.11
C PRO A 17 -47.53 -36.30 -42.24
N ASP A 18 -46.56 -36.27 -43.15
CA ASP A 18 -45.64 -35.19 -43.47
C ASP A 18 -46.26 -34.08 -44.34
N SER A 19 -45.69 -32.88 -44.24
CA SER A 19 -45.59 -31.97 -45.40
C SER A 19 -44.29 -31.18 -45.28
N GLU A 20 -43.59 -31.01 -46.39
CA GLU A 20 -42.22 -30.49 -46.42
C GLU A 20 -42.17 -28.96 -46.57
N SER A 21 -40.96 -28.44 -46.31
CA SER A 21 -40.36 -27.28 -46.98
C SER A 21 -40.56 -25.87 -46.40
N LEU A 22 -39.41 -25.34 -45.95
CA LEU A 22 -38.89 -23.98 -46.19
C LEU A 22 -39.32 -22.79 -45.32
N TRP A 23 -38.38 -21.82 -45.34
CA TRP A 23 -38.43 -20.42 -44.91
C TRP A 23 -38.17 -20.09 -43.42
N ASN A 24 -36.87 -19.84 -43.21
CA ASN A 24 -36.29 -18.76 -42.40
C ASN A 24 -36.07 -19.00 -40.90
N MET A 25 -34.79 -19.03 -40.55
CA MET A 25 -34.31 -18.41 -39.31
C MET A 25 -34.61 -16.91 -39.37
N ASP A 26 -35.05 -16.33 -38.26
CA ASP A 26 -34.47 -15.06 -37.77
C ASP A 26 -34.69 -14.98 -36.25
N ALA A 27 -33.58 -15.01 -35.51
CA ALA A 27 -33.57 -15.06 -34.05
C ALA A 27 -33.10 -13.71 -33.48
N GLU A 28 -33.91 -12.67 -33.63
CA GLU A 28 -33.70 -11.33 -33.06
C GLU A 28 -33.88 -11.37 -31.52
N ALA A 29 -32.93 -12.02 -30.84
CA ALA A 29 -32.86 -12.06 -29.39
C ALA A 29 -32.59 -10.66 -28.84
N SER A 30 -33.35 -10.26 -27.81
CA SER A 30 -33.41 -8.89 -27.27
C SER A 30 -32.04 -8.20 -27.17
N ALA A 31 -31.88 -7.06 -27.85
CA ALA A 31 -30.67 -6.24 -27.83
C ALA A 31 -30.33 -5.75 -26.40
N GLY A 32 -29.46 -6.49 -25.72
CA GLY A 32 -29.02 -6.20 -24.36
C GLY A 32 -28.35 -4.83 -24.27
N LYS A 33 -28.90 -3.94 -23.44
CA LYS A 33 -28.38 -2.57 -23.23
C LYS A 33 -26.92 -2.65 -22.75
N LYS A 34 -25.99 -2.17 -23.58
CA LYS A 34 -24.55 -2.22 -23.31
C LYS A 34 -24.18 -1.22 -22.21
N PHE A 35 -24.26 -1.66 -20.95
CA PHE A 35 -23.82 -0.88 -19.79
C PHE A 35 -22.29 -0.75 -19.78
N THR A 36 -21.78 0.33 -20.37
CA THR A 36 -20.37 0.71 -20.26
C THR A 36 -20.07 1.15 -18.82
N ILE A 37 -19.62 0.21 -17.99
CA ILE A 37 -19.11 0.51 -16.64
C ILE A 37 -17.96 1.53 -16.77
N PRO A 38 -18.06 2.74 -16.17
CA PRO A 38 -16.96 3.70 -16.22
C PRO A 38 -15.70 3.09 -15.61
N LYS A 39 -14.60 3.07 -16.36
CA LYS A 39 -13.30 2.65 -15.85
C LYS A 39 -12.77 3.71 -14.88
N ILE A 40 -13.22 3.63 -13.62
CA ILE A 40 -12.71 4.44 -12.52
C ILE A 40 -11.20 4.19 -12.44
N ARG A 41 -10.42 5.16 -12.93
CA ARG A 41 -8.97 5.20 -12.73
C ARG A 41 -8.74 5.49 -11.26
N ARG A 42 -8.68 4.44 -10.45
CA ARG A 42 -8.10 4.53 -9.10
C ARG A 42 -6.63 4.89 -9.27
N THR A 43 -6.32 6.18 -9.21
CA THR A 43 -4.99 6.64 -8.78
C THR A 43 -4.81 6.09 -7.37
N THR A 44 -4.04 5.02 -7.24
CA THR A 44 -3.68 4.47 -5.92
C THR A 44 -2.89 5.53 -5.18
N GLU A 45 -3.57 6.24 -4.29
CA GLU A 45 -2.96 7.25 -3.45
C GLU A 45 -1.86 6.59 -2.62
N LYS A 46 -0.62 7.07 -2.76
CA LYS A 46 0.51 6.51 -2.03
C LYS A 46 0.42 6.97 -0.59
N VAL A 47 -0.06 6.08 0.28
CA VAL A 47 -0.11 6.30 1.73
C VAL A 47 1.31 6.22 2.29
N TYR A 48 1.99 7.37 2.31
CA TYR A 48 3.37 7.49 2.79
C TYR A 48 3.50 7.50 4.33
N LEU A 49 2.39 7.63 5.06
CA LEU A 49 2.40 7.74 6.53
C LEU A 49 1.50 6.66 7.16
N SER A 50 1.99 6.00 8.21
CA SER A 50 1.18 5.16 9.09
C SER A 50 1.31 5.58 10.55
N SER A 51 0.21 5.51 11.32
CA SER A 51 0.19 5.87 12.74
C SER A 51 1.03 4.90 13.58
N CYS A 52 1.85 5.44 14.47
CA CYS A 52 2.72 4.69 15.38
C CYS A 52 2.15 4.76 16.79
N TYR A 53 1.37 3.74 17.18
CA TYR A 53 0.67 3.70 18.46
C TYR A 53 1.62 3.46 19.64
N THR A 54 1.29 4.01 20.81
CA THR A 54 2.15 4.02 22.01
C THR A 54 2.48 2.62 22.57
N ASN A 55 1.72 1.60 22.20
CA ASN A 55 1.92 0.20 22.56
C ASN A 55 2.80 -0.59 21.55
N THR A 56 3.30 0.06 20.50
CA THR A 56 4.15 -0.59 19.49
C THR A 56 5.62 -0.62 19.92
N ARG A 57 6.38 -1.59 19.41
CA ARG A 57 7.83 -1.68 19.65
C ARG A 57 8.57 -0.51 19.01
N GLU A 58 8.08 -0.09 17.85
CA GLU A 58 8.54 1.02 17.03
C GLU A 58 8.47 2.33 17.82
N TYR A 59 7.34 2.62 18.46
CA TYR A 59 7.16 3.79 19.33
C TYR A 59 8.16 3.79 20.49
N GLY A 60 8.27 2.65 21.20
CA GLY A 60 9.21 2.49 22.32
C GLY A 60 10.68 2.68 21.90
N PHE A 61 11.05 2.19 20.72
CA PHE A 61 12.38 2.38 20.15
C PHE A 61 12.64 3.86 19.80
N ILE A 62 11.72 4.51 19.09
CA ILE A 62 11.83 5.93 18.71
C ILE A 62 11.98 6.82 19.96
N HIS A 63 11.15 6.61 20.99
CA HIS A 63 11.26 7.36 22.24
C HIS A 63 12.54 7.05 23.02
N GLY A 64 13.02 5.80 22.97
CA GLY A 64 14.33 5.43 23.54
C GLY A 64 15.48 6.16 22.85
N THR A 65 15.54 6.15 21.52
CA THR A 65 16.55 6.85 20.72
C THR A 65 16.49 8.36 20.96
N LEU A 66 15.31 8.98 20.94
CA LEU A 66 15.13 10.41 21.25
C LEU A 66 15.61 10.77 22.67
N LYS A 67 15.44 9.88 23.66
CA LYS A 67 15.93 10.09 25.03
C LYS A 67 17.44 9.92 25.15
N GLN A 68 18.05 9.03 24.37
CA GLN A 68 19.48 8.75 24.40
C GLN A 68 20.31 9.76 23.60
N CYS A 69 19.78 10.30 22.50
CA CYS A 69 20.49 11.24 21.63
C CYS A 69 20.41 12.71 22.07
N ARG A 70 20.02 13.00 23.32
CA ARG A 70 19.95 14.38 23.85
C ARG A 70 21.35 14.90 24.18
N LEU A 71 21.66 16.11 23.73
CA LEU A 71 22.91 16.81 24.11
C LEU A 71 22.93 17.17 25.61
N ASP A 72 21.77 17.54 26.16
CA ASP A 72 21.56 17.68 27.60
C ASP A 72 20.75 16.50 28.12
N MET A 73 21.34 15.71 29.01
CA MET A 73 20.68 14.56 29.63
C MET A 73 19.70 14.98 30.73
N SER A 74 19.87 16.16 31.33
CA SER A 74 19.02 16.69 32.42
C SER A 74 17.69 17.25 31.92
N CYS A 75 17.66 17.82 30.71
CA CYS A 75 16.43 18.18 30.00
C CYS A 75 15.58 16.94 29.72
N ASP A 76 14.43 16.81 30.39
CA ASP A 76 13.47 15.74 30.06
C ASP A 76 12.37 16.20 29.10
N LEU A 77 12.53 15.80 27.84
CA LEU A 77 11.61 16.03 26.73
C LEU A 77 10.13 15.78 27.07
N GLN A 78 9.81 14.85 27.98
CA GLN A 78 8.41 14.59 28.39
C GLN A 78 7.73 15.79 29.06
N PHE A 79 8.48 16.64 29.77
CA PHE A 79 7.94 17.86 30.41
C PHE A 79 8.13 19.11 29.55
N THR A 80 9.12 19.11 28.65
CA THR A 80 9.44 20.29 27.82
C THR A 80 8.69 20.31 26.48
N TRP A 81 8.41 19.14 25.89
CA TRP A 81 7.85 18.99 24.54
C TRP A 81 6.57 18.12 24.56
N GLN A 82 5.43 18.73 24.22
CA GLN A 82 4.19 17.97 24.02
C GLN A 82 4.17 17.35 22.62
N PHE A 83 4.66 16.12 22.49
CA PHE A 83 4.64 15.36 21.24
C PHE A 83 3.20 15.07 20.78
N GLY A 84 2.93 15.27 19.49
CA GLY A 84 1.69 14.89 18.84
C GLY A 84 1.64 13.43 18.40
N GLU A 85 0.78 13.11 17.42
CA GLU A 85 0.69 11.78 16.84
C GLU A 85 2.01 11.38 16.15
N THR A 86 2.66 10.32 16.64
CA THR A 86 3.87 9.77 16.01
C THR A 86 3.48 8.99 14.75
N LYS A 87 4.21 9.19 13.64
CA LYS A 87 3.96 8.53 12.36
C LYS A 87 5.24 7.94 11.80
N LEU A 88 5.13 6.75 11.20
CA LEU A 88 6.19 6.12 10.42
C LEU A 88 6.05 6.56 8.97
N VAL A 89 7.16 6.98 8.36
CA VAL A 89 7.23 7.22 6.91
C VAL A 89 7.50 5.88 6.22
N ARG A 90 6.64 5.49 5.27
CA ARG A 90 6.85 4.35 4.37
C ARG A 90 6.90 4.85 2.93
N ASN A 91 8.11 4.93 2.38
CA ASN A 91 8.33 5.40 1.02
C ASN A 91 9.22 4.40 0.29
N GLU A 92 8.60 3.35 -0.27
CA GLU A 92 9.29 2.28 -0.99
C GLU A 92 10.29 2.78 -2.05
N TYR A 93 10.04 3.93 -2.66
CA TYR A 93 10.96 4.48 -3.66
C TYR A 93 12.26 4.96 -3.01
N LEU A 94 12.17 5.78 -1.95
CA LEU A 94 13.32 6.25 -1.20
C LEU A 94 14.04 5.11 -0.46
N GLU A 95 13.28 4.15 0.11
CA GLU A 95 13.81 2.92 0.71
C GLU A 95 14.67 2.13 -0.30
N LYS A 96 14.23 2.03 -1.57
CA LYS A 96 14.99 1.37 -2.65
C LYS A 96 16.19 2.19 -3.12
N GLN A 97 16.09 3.52 -3.21
CA GLN A 97 17.24 4.38 -3.54
C GLN A 97 18.34 4.31 -2.47
N PHE A 98 17.96 4.28 -1.18
CA PHE A 98 18.90 4.12 -0.06
C PHE A 98 19.63 2.78 -0.12
N ALA A 99 18.89 1.66 -0.31
CA ALA A 99 19.47 0.33 -0.43
C ALA A 99 20.38 0.16 -1.67
N ALA A 100 20.04 0.83 -2.79
CA ALA A 100 20.88 0.89 -3.97
C ALA A 100 22.18 1.67 -3.71
N LYS A 101 22.10 2.87 -3.11
CA LYS A 101 23.28 3.68 -2.80
C LYS A 101 24.21 3.01 -1.78
N ARG A 102 23.63 2.34 -0.77
CA ARG A 102 24.37 1.48 0.18
C ARG A 102 25.14 0.36 -0.51
N SER A 103 24.57 -0.22 -1.57
CA SER A 103 25.22 -1.27 -2.37
C SER A 103 26.32 -0.72 -3.27
N GLU A 104 26.06 0.37 -3.98
CA GLU A 104 27.05 1.11 -4.78
C GLU A 104 28.29 1.50 -3.94
N MET A 105 28.07 2.00 -2.72
CA MET A 105 29.15 2.39 -1.80
C MET A 105 29.99 1.18 -1.32
N ARG A 106 29.35 0.04 -1.07
CA ARG A 106 30.03 -1.23 -0.73
C ARG A 106 30.86 -1.76 -1.91
N GLU A 107 30.31 -1.69 -3.12
CA GLU A 107 30.99 -2.10 -4.35
C GLU A 107 32.15 -1.14 -4.69
N GLY A 108 32.03 0.14 -4.33
CA GLY A 108 33.12 1.12 -4.30
C GLY A 108 34.14 0.94 -3.16
N GLY A 109 34.11 -0.18 -2.43
CA GLY A 109 35.13 -0.56 -1.44
C GLY A 109 34.95 -0.01 -0.02
N ARG A 110 33.84 0.71 0.27
CA ARG A 110 33.59 1.19 1.64
C ARG A 110 33.39 0.04 2.63
N HIS A 111 34.02 0.18 3.78
CA HIS A 111 34.07 -0.84 4.81
C HIS A 111 32.77 -0.84 5.64
N SER A 112 32.39 -1.98 6.24
CA SER A 112 31.10 -2.13 6.93
C SER A 112 30.80 -1.08 8.01
N ARG A 113 31.83 -0.52 8.67
CA ARG A 113 31.70 0.58 9.65
C ARG A 113 31.34 1.92 8.99
N GLU A 114 31.82 2.19 7.78
CA GLU A 114 31.46 3.39 7.00
C GLU A 114 30.05 3.30 6.38
N LEU A 115 29.42 2.14 6.52
CA LEU A 115 28.05 1.83 6.13
C LEU A 115 27.17 1.56 7.36
N GLU A 116 27.60 1.95 8.57
CA GLU A 116 26.75 1.87 9.75
C GLU A 116 25.58 2.86 9.64
N GLU A 117 24.40 2.47 10.11
CA GLU A 117 23.20 3.31 9.98
C GLU A 117 23.02 4.15 11.25
N HIS A 118 22.99 5.46 11.08
CA HIS A 118 22.91 6.43 12.16
C HIS A 118 21.66 7.30 12.00
N PHE A 119 20.92 7.48 13.09
CA PHE A 119 19.75 8.36 13.12
C PHE A 119 20.18 9.82 13.27
N CYS A 120 19.61 10.69 12.45
CA CYS A 120 19.76 12.13 12.53
C CYS A 120 18.38 12.77 12.75
N PHE A 121 18.35 13.96 13.36
CA PHE A 121 17.13 14.66 13.73
C PHE A 121 17.02 15.98 12.97
N LEU A 122 15.82 16.29 12.48
CA LEU A 122 15.53 17.51 11.74
C LEU A 122 14.16 18.03 12.18
N ALA A 123 14.09 19.27 12.65
CA ALA A 123 12.84 19.95 12.98
C ALA A 123 12.48 20.90 11.83
N LEU A 124 11.23 20.84 11.36
CA LEU A 124 10.73 21.60 10.21
C LEU A 124 9.37 22.23 10.50
N PRO A 125 9.02 23.34 9.82
CA PRO A 125 7.64 23.80 9.69
C PRO A 125 6.73 22.71 9.10
N GLN A 126 5.48 22.64 9.58
CA GLN A 126 4.50 21.62 9.16
C GLN A 126 4.19 21.63 7.64
N ALA A 127 4.43 22.75 6.95
CA ALA A 127 4.30 22.86 5.50
C ALA A 127 5.34 21.99 4.76
N ASP A 128 6.58 21.97 5.23
CA ASP A 128 7.71 21.35 4.54
C ASP A 128 7.79 19.84 4.77
N VAL A 129 7.21 19.37 5.89
CA VAL A 129 7.12 17.94 6.26
C VAL A 129 6.54 17.09 5.12
N MET A 130 5.56 17.61 4.37
CA MET A 130 4.93 16.89 3.27
C MET A 130 5.89 16.59 2.12
N ASP A 131 6.71 17.57 1.71
CA ASP A 131 7.69 17.37 0.64
C ASP A 131 8.73 16.33 1.05
N VAL A 132 9.24 16.46 2.29
CA VAL A 132 10.31 15.59 2.81
C VAL A 132 9.92 14.11 2.87
N TYR A 133 8.68 13.75 3.26
CA TYR A 133 8.29 12.33 3.26
C TYR A 133 7.90 11.77 1.89
N GLN A 134 7.59 12.62 0.90
CA GLN A 134 7.25 12.21 -0.46
C GLN A 134 8.49 12.11 -1.37
N ASN A 135 9.34 13.14 -1.33
CA ASN A 135 10.42 13.38 -2.28
C ASN A 135 11.82 13.22 -1.65
N GLY A 136 11.92 13.26 -0.32
CA GLY A 136 13.18 13.17 0.42
C GLY A 136 13.78 14.54 0.76
N LEU A 137 15.01 14.56 1.29
CA LEU A 137 15.72 15.79 1.62
C LEU A 137 16.45 16.36 0.41
N SER A 138 16.08 17.58 0.01
CA SER A 138 16.69 18.31 -1.11
C SER A 138 17.68 19.38 -0.63
N VAL A 139 18.72 19.65 -1.43
CA VAL A 139 19.67 20.75 -1.18
C VAL A 139 19.01 22.12 -1.28
N GLY A 140 19.55 23.12 -0.57
CA GLY A 140 19.02 24.49 -0.56
C GLY A 140 17.79 24.72 0.34
N THR A 141 17.25 23.67 0.97
CA THR A 141 16.13 23.75 1.93
C THR A 141 16.51 24.33 3.29
N SER A 142 17.81 24.31 3.64
CA SER A 142 18.33 24.82 4.92
C SER A 142 18.95 26.21 4.76
N PRO A 143 18.71 27.16 5.69
CA PRO A 143 19.40 28.45 5.72
C PRO A 143 20.84 28.37 6.27
N LEU A 144 21.25 27.22 6.85
CA LEU A 144 22.56 27.02 7.44
C LEU A 144 23.63 26.83 6.35
N ARG A 145 24.76 27.55 6.46
CA ARG A 145 25.89 27.52 5.49
C ARG A 145 27.25 27.25 6.13
N ILE A 146 27.27 26.73 7.36
CA ILE A 146 28.51 26.58 8.15
C ILE A 146 29.40 25.40 7.70
N LEU A 147 28.88 24.49 6.88
CA LEU A 147 29.60 23.32 6.34
C LEU A 147 29.66 23.29 4.80
N GLY A 148 29.23 24.38 4.13
CA GLY A 148 28.97 24.45 2.68
C GLY A 148 27.55 24.90 2.38
#